data_AF-A0A952B0P9-F1
#
_entry.id   AF-A0A952B0P9-F1
#
_cell.length_a   1.000
_cell.length_b   1.000
_cell.length_c   1.000
_cell.angle_alpha   90.00
_cell.angle_beta   90.00
_cell.angle_gamma   90.00
#
_symmetry.space_group_name_H-M   'P 1'
#
loop_
_entity.id
_entity.type
_entity.pdbx_description
1 polymer ?
#
loop_
_entity_poly.entity_id
_entity_poly.type
_entity_poly.pdbx_seq_one_letter_code
_entity_poly.pdbx_strand_id
1 'polypeptide(L)' 'MKELLSNGTETEKTCPLCGAKLIVRTNRTTQHQFLGCPRWPDCQHTESIPEQIRMRLSGQPELFDPHAEVGE' A
#
# COMPACT_ATOMS: atom_id res chain seq x y z
N MET A 1 26.56 -1.11 -10.81
CA MET A 1 26.24 -1.18 -9.37
C MET A 1 24.75 -0.95 -9.24
N LYS A 2 24.10 -1.79 -8.42
CA LYS A 2 22.66 -2.07 -8.36
C LYS A 2 21.84 -0.79 -8.12
N GLU A 3 21.29 -0.21 -9.18
CA GLU A 3 20.41 0.95 -9.09
C GLU A 3 19.09 0.54 -8.42
N LEU A 4 18.88 1.11 -7.24
CA LEU A 4 17.73 0.94 -6.36
C LEU A 4 16.53 1.73 -6.91
N LEU A 5 15.96 1.28 -8.03
CA LEU A 5 14.67 1.78 -8.54
C LEU A 5 13.55 0.83 -8.12
N SER A 6 13.30 0.75 -6.82
CA SER A 6 12.10 0.11 -6.25
C SER A 6 11.04 1.18 -5.98
N ASN A 7 10.45 1.76 -7.03
CA ASN A 7 9.37 2.75 -6.91
C ASN A 7 8.02 2.09 -6.62
N GLY A 8 7.94 1.30 -5.55
CA GLY A 8 6.71 0.79 -4.99
C GLY A 8 6.93 0.56 -3.51
N THR A 9 6.02 1.04 -2.65
CA THR A 9 6.11 0.79 -1.21
C THR A 9 6.01 -0.71 -0.98
N GLU A 10 7.17 -1.36 -0.81
CA GLU A 10 7.26 -2.75 -0.39
C GLU A 10 6.64 -2.85 1.00
N THR A 11 5.67 -3.74 1.14
CA THR A 11 5.03 -3.99 2.42
C THR A 11 5.79 -5.06 3.19
N GLU A 12 5.55 -5.12 4.49
CA GLU A 12 6.05 -6.21 5.35
C GLU A 12 5.33 -7.53 5.06
N LYS A 13 4.26 -7.50 4.26
CA LYS A 13 3.51 -8.69 3.82
C LYS A 13 4.26 -9.43 2.73
N THR A 14 4.41 -10.72 2.94
CA THR A 14 4.99 -11.65 1.97
C THR A 14 3.89 -12.43 1.27
N CYS A 15 4.02 -12.61 -0.04
CA CYS A 15 3.10 -13.39 -0.85
C CYS A 15 3.14 -14.88 -0.45
N PRO A 16 2.00 -15.50 -0.09
CA PRO A 16 1.96 -16.91 0.30
C PRO A 16 2.18 -17.87 -0.89
N LEU A 17 2.03 -17.41 -2.13
CA LEU A 17 2.21 -18.26 -3.32
C LEU A 17 3.67 -18.38 -3.77
N CYS A 18 4.44 -17.30 -3.67
CA CYS A 18 5.78 -17.24 -4.25
C CYS A 18 6.87 -16.75 -3.29
N GLY A 19 6.51 -16.29 -2.09
CA GLY A 19 7.45 -15.78 -1.09
C GLY A 19 8.04 -14.39 -1.39
N ALA A 20 7.56 -13.69 -2.42
CA ALA A 20 8.00 -12.32 -2.72
C ALA A 20 7.28 -11.29 -1.84
N LYS A 21 7.93 -10.15 -1.55
CA LYS A 21 7.29 -9.03 -0.84
C LYS A 21 6.20 -8.40 -1.71
N LEU A 22 5.02 -8.20 -1.13
CA LEU A 22 3.92 -7.54 -1.83
C LEU A 22 4.19 -6.04 -1.91
N ILE A 23 3.83 -5.45 -3.04
CA ILE A 23 4.00 -4.02 -3.31
C ILE A 23 2.64 -3.34 -3.43
N VAL A 24 2.55 -2.10 -2.93
CA VAL A 24 1.36 -1.28 -3.15
C VAL A 24 1.34 -0.78 -4.60
N ARG A 25 0.25 -1.07 -5.31
CA ARG A 25 -0.05 -0.53 -6.63
C ARG A 25 -1.30 0.32 -6.56
N THR A 26 -1.28 1.45 -7.25
CA THR A 26 -2.44 2.33 -7.39
C THR A 26 -3.07 2.12 -8.76
N ASN A 27 -4.36 1.81 -8.80
CA ASN A 27 -5.11 1.80 -10.04
C ASN A 27 -5.36 3.25 -10.49
N ARG A 28 -4.88 3.63 -11.67
CA ARG A 28 -5.05 4.98 -12.21
C ARG A 28 -6.51 5.34 -12.47
N THR A 29 -7.34 4.36 -12.83
CA THR A 29 -8.74 4.59 -13.24
C THR A 29 -9.66 4.75 -12.05
N THR A 30 -9.50 3.91 -11.03
CA THR A 30 -10.36 3.92 -9.83
C THR A 30 -9.71 4.60 -8.63
N GLN A 31 -8.46 5.06 -8.76
CA GLN A 31 -7.61 5.57 -7.69
C GLN A 31 -7.46 4.63 -6.48
N HIS A 32 -7.88 3.37 -6.62
CA HIS A 32 -7.83 2.39 -5.55
C HIS A 32 -6.43 1.79 -5.45
N GLN A 33 -5.91 1.74 -4.23
CA GLN A 33 -4.62 1.16 -3.90
C GLN A 33 -4.79 -0.30 -3.45
N PHE A 34 -3.94 -1.20 -3.94
CA PHE A 34 -4.01 -2.63 -3.63
C PHE A 34 -2.61 -3.24 -3.52
N LEU A 35 -2.48 -4.36 -2.80
CA LEU A 35 -1.25 -5.15 -2.74
C LEU A 35 -1.20 -6.08 -3.95
N GLY A 36 -0.18 -5.92 -4.78
CA GLY A 36 0.09 -6.80 -5.91
C GLY A 36 1.42 -7.52 -5.77
N CYS A 37 1.48 -8.77 -6.20
CA CYS A 37 2.75 -9.47 -6.31
C CYS A 37 3.61 -8.83 -7.43
N PRO A 38 4.90 -8.53 -7.19
CA PRO A 38 5.78 -7.98 -8.22
C PRO A 38 6.15 -8.99 -9.32
N ARG A 39 5.92 -10.29 -9.11
CA ARG A 39 6.26 -11.37 -10.05
C ARG A 39 5.18 -11.66 -11.10
N TRP A 40 4.21 -10.78 -11.33
CA TRP A 40 3.26 -10.95 -12.42
C TRP A 40 3.98 -11.09 -13.78
N PRO A 41 3.64 -12.04 -14.68
CA PRO A 41 2.48 -12.95 -14.68
C PRO A 41 2.67 -14.28 -13.92
N ASP A 42 3.88 -14.56 -13.44
CA ASP A 42 4.27 -15.79 -12.75
C ASP A 42 3.53 -15.99 -11.41
N CYS A 43 3.14 -14.88 -10.76
CA CYS A 43 2.32 -14.89 -9.56
C CYS A 43 1.18 -13.86 -9.67
N GLN A 44 -0.06 -14.38 -9.69
CA GLN A 44 -1.29 -13.59 -9.84
C GLN A 44 -1.93 -13.13 -8.52
N HIS A 45 -1.20 -13.25 -7.41
CA HIS A 45 -1.72 -12.89 -6.10
C HIS A 45 -1.92 -11.38 -5.96
N THR A 46 -3.13 -10.98 -5.59
CA THR A 46 -3.51 -9.61 -5.24
C THR A 46 -4.35 -9.62 -3.97
N GLU A 47 -4.10 -8.66 -3.08
CA GLU A 47 -4.84 -8.49 -1.82
C GLU A 47 -5.20 -7.02 -1.64
N SER A 48 -6.27 -6.74 -0.89
CA SER A 48 -6.59 -5.37 -0.48
C SER A 48 -5.50 -4.82 0.44
N ILE A 49 -5.18 -3.53 0.34
CA ILE A 49 -4.29 -2.92 1.32
C ILE A 49 -4.94 -2.94 2.70
N PRO A 50 -4.22 -3.29 3.78
CA PRO A 50 -4.72 -3.13 5.13
C PRO A 50 -4.95 -1.65 5.41
N GLU A 51 -5.95 -1.36 6.23
CA GLU A 51 -6.38 0.00 6.57
C GLU A 51 -5.22 0.86 7.10
N GLN A 52 -4.32 0.28 7.89
CA GLN A 52 -3.13 0.96 8.40
C GLN A 52 -2.20 1.48 7.29
N ILE A 53 -2.04 0.73 6.19
CA ILE A 53 -1.23 1.16 5.04
C ILE A 53 -1.99 2.19 4.21
N ARG A 54 -3.30 2.01 4.05
CA ARG A 54 -4.18 2.97 3.37
C ARG A 54 -4.10 4.35 4.02
N MET A 55 -4.24 4.42 5.34
CA MET A 55 -4.20 5.67 6.11
C MET A 55 -2.84 6.39 6.01
N ARG A 56 -1.73 5.64 6.04
CA ARG A 56 -0.38 6.22 5.89
C ARG A 56 -0.13 6.80 4.51
N LEU A 57 -0.68 6.20 3.46
CA LEU A 57 -0.51 6.66 2.08
C LEU A 57 -1.48 7.79 1.72
N SER A 58 -2.65 7.87 2.36
CA SER A 58 -3.61 8.96 2.16
C SER A 58 -3.26 10.24 2.93
N GLY A 59 -2.15 10.27 3.67
CA GLY A 59 -1.68 11.47 4.36
C GLY A 59 -2.63 11.98 5.44
N GLN A 60 -3.37 11.08 6.13
CA GLN A 60 -4.18 11.47 7.28
C GLN A 60 -3.43 11.14 8.58
N PRO A 61 -2.64 12.08 9.15
CA PRO A 61 -2.63 12.19 10.60
C PRO A 61 -4.05 12.54 11.08
N GLU A 62 -4.32 12.55 12.38
CA GLU A 62 -5.63 12.93 12.96
C GLU A 62 -6.67 11.79 13.08
N LEU A 63 -6.20 10.59 13.43
CA LEU A 63 -6.99 9.63 14.22
C LEU A 63 -6.58 9.69 15.70
N PHE A 64 -6.34 10.89 16.25
CA PHE A 64 -6.36 11.17 17.70
C PHE A 64 -6.16 12.68 17.98
N ASP A 65 -6.97 13.57 17.43
CA ASP A 65 -7.00 14.98 17.87
C ASP A 65 -8.22 15.21 18.77
N PRO A 66 -8.13 14.97 20.09
CA PRO A 66 -9.22 15.24 21.02
C PRO A 66 -9.47 16.74 21.25
N HIS A 67 -8.84 17.64 20.48
CA HIS A 67 -8.90 19.10 20.65
C HIS A 67 -9.28 19.88 19.38
N ALA A 68 -9.86 19.23 18.37
CA ALA A 68 -10.51 19.95 17.27
C ALA A 68 -11.88 20.47 17.71
N GLU A 69 -11.88 21.40 18.67
CA GLU A 69 -12.99 22.31 18.93
C GLU A 69 -12.94 23.47 17.92
N VAL A 70 -14.12 24.02 17.58
CA VAL A 70 -14.42 25.26 16.83
C VAL A 70 -14.52 25.15 15.28
N GLY A 71 -15.65 25.49 14.64
CA GLY A 71 -16.88 26.05 15.20
C GLY A 71 -17.97 26.36 14.18
N GLU A 72 -19.13 26.67 14.75
CA GLU A 72 -20.12 27.62 14.26
C GLU A 72 -20.21 28.77 15.28
#